data_AF-A0A2P4YVR1-F1
#
_entry.id   AF-A0A2P4YVR1-F1
#
_cell.length_a   1.000
_cell.length_b   1.000
_cell.length_c   1.000
_cell.angle_alpha   90.00
_cell.angle_beta   90.00
_cell.angle_gamma   90.00
#
_symmetry.space_group_name_H-M   'P 1'
#
loop_
_entity.id
_entity.type
_entity.pdbx_description
1 polymer ?
#
loop_
_entity_poly.entity_id
_entity_poly.type
_entity_poly.pdbx_seq_one_letter_code
_entity_poly.pdbx_strand_id
1 'polypeptide(L)'
;DSGIQFFTDAHKASAARDVCIGGDESEDDGEVVVILDAHQDDILSTNLFVTEAPNLRFVMGVPFRARDGIVLGALIVADSKPRNLVPSRQRSLLKDLSEQVSALLEDLWTRNQERAKLASSQTGQLRDQLVDLLSQSYTTGLQMQQNEIKMEQSTSSLSSSTHKPQYAKDFHHMQSVEL
;
A
#
# COMPACT_ATOMS: atom_id res chain seq x y z
N ASP A 1 -25.87 29.80 -3.52
CA ASP A 1 -25.50 28.38 -3.36
C ASP A 1 -24.15 28.26 -2.68
N SER A 2 -24.16 27.91 -1.41
CA SER A 2 -22.97 27.61 -0.61
C SER A 2 -22.59 26.14 -0.84
N GLY A 3 -21.74 25.89 -1.83
CA GLY A 3 -21.21 24.55 -2.10
C GLY A 3 -19.97 24.28 -1.26
N ILE A 4 -19.92 23.12 -0.58
CA ILE A 4 -18.68 22.60 -0.01
C ILE A 4 -17.74 22.32 -1.18
N GLN A 5 -16.71 23.15 -1.37
CA GLN A 5 -15.70 22.92 -2.38
C GLN A 5 -14.58 22.06 -1.79
N PHE A 6 -14.56 20.79 -2.16
CA PHE A 6 -13.42 19.92 -1.91
C PHE A 6 -12.27 20.35 -2.83
N PHE A 7 -11.20 20.90 -2.26
CA PHE A 7 -10.01 21.24 -3.00
C PHE A 7 -9.15 19.99 -3.21
N THR A 8 -9.22 19.39 -4.40
CA THR A 8 -8.45 18.19 -4.78
C THR A 8 -7.11 18.50 -5.45
N ASP A 9 -6.81 19.78 -5.69
CA ASP A 9 -5.58 20.25 -6.34
C ASP A 9 -4.48 20.49 -5.30
N ALA A 10 -3.28 19.96 -5.55
CA ALA A 10 -2.12 20.02 -4.65
C ALA A 10 -1.67 21.46 -4.33
N HIS A 11 -1.81 22.41 -5.26
CA HIS A 11 -1.50 23.82 -5.01
C HIS A 11 -2.56 24.49 -4.13
N LYS A 12 -3.81 24.05 -4.28
CA LYS A 12 -4.98 24.52 -3.54
C LYS A 12 -5.01 23.94 -2.12
N ALA A 13 -4.44 22.74 -1.95
CA ALA A 13 -4.14 22.11 -0.67
C ALA A 13 -3.00 22.82 0.09
N SER A 14 -2.11 23.56 -0.56
CA SER A 14 -1.05 24.33 0.14
C SER A 14 -1.65 25.49 0.92
N ALA A 15 -2.44 26.36 0.28
CA ALA A 15 -3.11 27.47 0.97
C ALA A 15 -4.04 26.98 2.10
N ALA A 16 -4.74 25.87 1.85
CA ALA A 16 -5.55 25.16 2.82
C ALA A 16 -4.77 24.67 4.07
N ARG A 17 -3.58 24.12 3.82
CA ARG A 17 -2.65 23.65 4.86
C ARG A 17 -2.02 24.83 5.58
N ASP A 18 -1.56 25.86 4.87
CA ASP A 18 -0.96 27.06 5.45
C ASP A 18 -1.96 27.80 6.36
N VAL A 19 -3.25 27.84 5.98
CA VAL A 19 -4.34 28.37 6.81
C VAL A 19 -4.51 27.57 8.11
N CYS A 20 -4.38 26.24 8.07
CA CYS A 20 -4.58 25.38 9.25
C CYS A 20 -3.31 25.12 10.07
N ILE A 21 -2.13 25.36 9.48
CA ILE A 21 -0.80 25.10 10.08
C ILE A 21 -0.17 26.40 10.59
N GLY A 22 -0.52 27.56 10.03
CA GLY A 22 0.01 28.88 10.39
C GLY A 22 -0.79 29.70 11.40
N GLY A 23 -1.83 29.11 12.02
CA GLY A 23 -2.59 29.79 13.07
C GLY A 23 -1.83 29.78 14.38
N ASP A 24 -1.32 30.95 14.80
CA ASP A 24 -0.71 31.16 16.11
C ASP A 24 -1.69 30.76 17.24
N GLU A 25 -1.15 30.16 18.29
CA GLU A 25 -1.87 29.64 19.45
C GLU A 25 -2.81 30.71 20.03
N SER A 26 -4.09 30.65 19.69
CA SER A 26 -5.13 31.47 20.28
C SER A 26 -6.21 30.56 20.86
N GLU A 27 -6.57 30.83 22.12
CA GLU A 27 -7.35 30.01 23.06
C GLU A 27 -8.83 29.75 22.65
N ASP A 28 -9.06 29.20 21.46
CA ASP A 28 -10.35 28.61 21.06
C ASP A 28 -10.09 27.27 20.36
N ASP A 29 -9.80 26.25 21.16
CA ASP A 29 -9.78 24.81 20.81
C ASP A 29 -8.92 24.36 19.61
N GLY A 30 -8.03 25.19 19.04
CA GLY A 30 -6.92 24.83 18.13
C GLY A 30 -7.26 23.99 16.88
N GLU A 31 -8.53 23.77 16.59
CA GLU A 31 -9.00 22.74 15.64
C GLU A 31 -9.78 23.30 14.46
N VAL A 32 -10.28 24.52 14.53
CA VAL A 32 -11.09 25.10 13.44
C VAL A 32 -10.60 26.50 13.12
N VAL A 33 -10.11 26.70 11.90
CA VAL A 33 -9.73 28.02 11.40
C VAL A 33 -10.91 28.64 10.67
N VAL A 34 -11.23 29.89 10.99
CA VAL A 34 -12.36 30.62 10.37
C VAL A 34 -11.90 32.01 9.93
N ILE A 35 -11.97 32.27 8.63
CA ILE A 35 -11.66 33.54 8.00
C ILE A 35 -12.94 34.06 7.36
N LEU A 36 -13.49 35.13 7.93
CA LEU A 36 -14.76 35.72 7.54
C LEU A 36 -14.68 36.51 6.22
N ASP A 37 -13.53 37.13 5.97
CA ASP A 37 -13.18 37.80 4.72
C ASP A 37 -11.67 37.72 4.43
N ALA A 38 -11.28 36.89 3.48
CA ALA A 38 -9.90 36.58 3.10
C ALA A 38 -9.16 37.78 2.48
N HIS A 39 -9.88 38.82 2.04
CA HIS A 39 -9.26 40.07 1.63
C HIS A 39 -8.73 40.91 2.81
N GLN A 40 -9.28 40.68 4.00
CA GLN A 40 -8.89 41.37 5.23
C GLN A 40 -7.88 40.56 6.04
N ASP A 41 -7.55 39.36 5.56
CA ASP A 41 -6.59 38.47 6.19
C ASP A 41 -5.18 38.73 5.65
N ASP A 42 -4.23 39.00 6.53
CA ASP A 42 -2.88 39.39 6.16
C ASP A 42 -2.12 38.28 5.41
N ILE A 43 -2.52 37.00 5.59
CA ILE A 43 -1.87 35.84 4.98
C ILE A 43 -2.52 35.52 3.64
N LEU A 44 -3.84 35.58 3.55
CA LEU A 44 -4.60 35.18 2.36
C LEU A 44 -4.87 36.32 1.37
N SER A 45 -4.78 37.58 1.79
CA SER A 45 -5.14 38.73 0.94
C SER A 45 -4.34 38.81 -0.37
N THR A 46 -3.10 38.31 -0.38
CA THR A 46 -2.25 38.27 -1.58
C THR A 46 -2.36 36.97 -2.38
N ASN A 47 -3.18 36.01 -1.93
CA ASN A 47 -3.32 34.74 -2.59
C ASN A 47 -4.10 34.91 -3.91
N LEU A 48 -3.62 34.29 -4.99
CA LEU A 48 -4.29 34.32 -6.30
C LEU A 48 -5.75 33.86 -6.22
N PHE A 49 -6.10 32.92 -5.33
CA PHE A 49 -7.49 32.50 -5.17
C PHE A 49 -8.38 33.57 -4.53
N VAL A 50 -7.82 34.56 -3.86
CA VAL A 50 -8.51 35.71 -3.26
C VAL A 50 -8.53 36.88 -4.24
N THR A 51 -7.40 37.20 -4.88
CA THR A 51 -7.26 38.36 -5.77
C THR A 51 -7.81 38.12 -7.19
N GLU A 52 -7.78 36.88 -7.66
CA GLU A 52 -8.29 36.46 -8.98
C GLU A 52 -9.47 35.50 -8.82
N ALA A 53 -10.15 35.19 -9.93
CA ALA A 53 -11.20 34.17 -9.93
C ALA A 53 -10.71 32.86 -9.29
N PRO A 54 -11.39 32.33 -8.27
CA PRO A 54 -12.81 32.50 -7.97
C PRO A 54 -13.18 33.65 -7.00
N ASN A 55 -12.25 34.52 -6.61
CA ASN A 55 -12.42 35.61 -5.64
C ASN A 55 -12.88 35.09 -4.28
N LEU A 56 -12.07 34.24 -3.67
CA LEU A 56 -12.33 33.63 -2.37
C LEU A 56 -12.45 34.72 -1.29
N ARG A 57 -13.55 34.68 -0.53
CA ARG A 57 -13.80 35.64 0.56
C ARG A 57 -13.98 34.93 1.89
N PHE A 58 -14.78 33.87 1.97
CA PHE A 58 -14.94 33.13 3.22
C PHE A 58 -14.18 31.82 3.17
N VAL A 59 -13.49 31.47 4.26
CA VAL A 59 -12.79 30.19 4.44
C VAL A 59 -13.03 29.66 5.84
N MET A 60 -13.35 28.37 5.94
CA MET A 60 -13.35 27.64 7.21
C MET A 60 -12.69 26.30 7.00
N GLY A 61 -11.71 25.95 7.84
CA GLY A 61 -10.92 24.74 7.72
C GLY A 61 -10.83 23.96 9.03
N VAL A 62 -10.82 22.63 8.93
CA VAL A 62 -10.54 21.72 10.04
C VAL A 62 -9.47 20.72 9.61
N PRO A 63 -8.35 20.57 10.33
CA PRO A 63 -7.35 19.56 10.02
C PRO A 63 -7.89 18.16 10.35
N PHE A 64 -7.54 17.18 9.52
CA PHE A 64 -7.71 15.77 9.84
C PHE A 64 -6.33 15.13 10.08
N ARG A 65 -6.26 14.29 11.10
CA ARG A 65 -4.99 13.79 11.66
C ARG A 65 -4.97 12.26 11.67
N ALA A 66 -3.78 11.70 11.53
CA ALA A 66 -3.54 10.30 11.82
C ALA A 66 -3.61 10.06 13.33
N ARG A 67 -3.65 8.78 13.74
CA ARG A 67 -3.70 8.38 15.16
C ARG A 67 -2.50 8.87 15.98
N ASP A 68 -1.36 9.06 15.34
CA ASP A 68 -0.14 9.59 15.94
C ASP A 68 -0.11 11.12 16.05
N GLY A 69 -1.20 11.79 15.66
CA GLY A 69 -1.35 13.24 15.71
C GLY A 69 -0.80 13.97 14.49
N ILE A 70 -0.23 13.26 13.50
CA ILE A 70 0.30 13.88 12.29
C ILE A 70 -0.86 14.45 11.45
N VAL A 71 -0.75 15.73 11.06
CA VAL A 71 -1.71 16.38 10.16
C VAL A 71 -1.56 15.83 8.75
N LEU A 72 -2.60 15.15 8.28
CA LEU A 72 -2.63 14.54 6.96
C LEU A 72 -3.07 15.55 5.90
N GLY A 73 -3.96 16.45 6.29
CA GLY A 73 -4.50 17.53 5.49
C GLY A 73 -5.57 18.29 6.27
N ALA A 74 -6.40 19.03 5.53
CA ALA A 74 -7.53 19.77 6.10
C ALA A 74 -8.76 19.67 5.20
N LEU A 75 -9.92 19.67 5.82
CA LEU A 75 -11.21 19.79 5.17
C LEU A 75 -11.65 21.25 5.20
N ILE A 76 -12.04 21.79 4.03
CA ILE A 76 -12.31 23.22 3.89
C ILE A 76 -13.68 23.48 3.28
N VAL A 77 -14.34 24.49 3.83
CA VAL A 77 -15.52 25.14 3.27
C VAL A 77 -15.12 26.55 2.86
N ALA A 78 -15.41 26.91 1.63
CA ALA A 78 -14.99 28.16 1.01
C ALA A 78 -16.15 28.80 0.26
N ASP A 79 -16.21 30.14 0.24
CA ASP A 79 -17.24 30.92 -0.46
C ASP A 79 -16.65 32.18 -1.08
N SER A 80 -17.18 32.65 -2.20
CA SER A 80 -16.76 33.90 -2.85
C SER A 80 -17.44 35.14 -2.28
N LYS A 81 -18.26 34.95 -1.24
CA LYS A 81 -18.88 36.04 -0.47
C LYS A 81 -18.39 36.00 0.98
N PRO A 82 -18.08 37.16 1.58
CA PRO A 82 -17.72 37.21 2.99
C PRO A 82 -18.90 36.79 3.86
N ARG A 83 -18.63 36.35 5.09
CA ARG A 83 -19.65 35.99 6.07
C ARG A 83 -19.47 36.81 7.34
N ASN A 84 -20.57 37.15 8.00
CA ASN A 84 -20.50 37.90 9.26
C ASN A 84 -20.27 37.00 10.48
N LEU A 85 -20.78 35.76 10.44
CA LEU A 85 -20.56 34.76 11.48
C LEU A 85 -20.68 33.36 10.91
N VAL A 86 -20.09 32.39 11.63
CA VAL A 86 -20.27 30.96 11.37
C VAL A 86 -21.01 30.32 12.55
N PRO A 87 -22.18 29.71 12.34
CA PRO A 87 -22.91 29.05 13.42
C PRO A 87 -22.08 27.90 14.01
N SER A 88 -22.11 27.73 15.34
CA SER A 88 -21.40 26.65 16.04
C SER A 88 -21.71 25.26 15.47
N ARG A 89 -22.96 25.04 15.05
CA ARG A 89 -23.40 23.80 14.39
C ARG A 89 -22.61 23.48 13.12
N GLN A 90 -22.25 24.49 12.31
CA GLN A 90 -21.46 24.26 11.09
C GLN A 90 -20.02 23.87 11.43
N ARG A 91 -19.44 24.46 12.48
CA ARG A 91 -18.11 24.09 12.97
C ARG A 91 -18.10 22.64 13.47
N SER A 92 -19.08 22.27 14.30
CA SER A 92 -19.23 20.90 14.82
C SER A 92 -19.39 19.88 13.69
N LEU A 93 -20.26 20.16 12.70
CA LEU A 93 -20.45 19.26 11.56
C LEU A 93 -19.14 19.04 10.78
N LEU A 94 -18.36 20.10 10.58
CA LEU A 94 -17.10 20.01 9.85
C LEU A 94 -16.04 19.22 10.63
N LYS A 95 -16.03 19.36 11.96
CA LYS A 95 -15.21 18.55 12.87
C LYS A 95 -15.60 17.08 12.83
N ASP A 96 -16.88 16.76 12.99
CA ASP A 96 -17.39 15.38 12.92
C ASP A 96 -17.04 14.72 11.57
N LEU A 97 -17.06 15.49 10.47
CA LEU A 97 -16.69 15.00 9.16
C LEU A 97 -15.16 14.78 9.03
N SER A 98 -14.36 15.67 9.61
CA SER A 98 -12.89 15.51 9.70
C SER A 98 -12.50 14.22 10.44
N GLU A 99 -13.18 13.93 11.55
CA GLU A 99 -12.99 12.70 12.31
C GLU A 99 -13.35 11.45 11.50
N GLN A 100 -14.47 11.49 10.77
CA GLN A 100 -14.87 10.39 9.88
C GLN A 100 -13.85 10.15 8.75
N VAL A 101 -13.33 11.22 8.14
CA VAL A 101 -12.28 11.13 7.11
C VAL A 101 -11.01 10.52 7.70
N SER A 102 -10.61 10.93 8.90
CA SER A 102 -9.45 10.37 9.62
C SER A 102 -9.62 8.86 9.83
N ALA A 103 -10.78 8.42 10.32
CA ALA A 103 -11.07 7.01 10.54
C ALA A 103 -11.05 6.19 9.24
N LEU A 104 -11.60 6.73 8.15
CA LEU A 104 -11.61 6.06 6.85
C LEU A 104 -10.20 5.91 6.27
N LEU A 105 -9.38 6.97 6.34
CA LEU A 105 -8.00 6.92 5.85
C LEU A 105 -7.16 5.90 6.62
N GLU A 106 -7.34 5.82 7.94
CA GLU A 106 -6.67 4.84 8.80
C GLU A 106 -7.02 3.39 8.42
N ASP A 107 -8.31 3.11 8.18
CA ASP A 107 -8.77 1.80 7.74
C ASP A 107 -8.17 1.42 6.37
N LEU A 108 -8.18 2.36 5.42
CA LEU A 108 -7.58 2.16 4.10
C LEU A 108 -6.06 1.91 4.17
N TRP A 109 -5.34 2.65 5.01
CA TRP A 109 -3.91 2.43 5.20
C TRP A 109 -3.60 1.09 5.84
N THR A 110 -4.35 0.71 6.88
CA THR A 110 -4.18 -0.58 7.54
C THR A 110 -4.35 -1.72 6.53
N ARG A 111 -5.43 -1.70 5.75
CA ARG A 111 -5.69 -2.71 4.71
C ARG A 111 -4.61 -2.73 3.63
N ASN A 112 -4.17 -1.57 3.16
CA ASN A 112 -3.11 -1.49 2.15
C ASN A 112 -1.78 -2.02 2.70
N GLN A 113 -1.47 -1.76 3.97
CA GLN A 113 -0.27 -2.26 4.62
C GLN A 113 -0.30 -3.79 4.77
N GLU A 114 -1.44 -4.36 5.17
CA GLU A 114 -1.64 -5.81 5.23
C GLU A 114 -1.47 -6.46 3.86
N ARG A 115 -2.08 -5.89 2.82
CA ARG A 115 -1.94 -6.38 1.44
C ARG A 115 -0.50 -6.32 0.96
N ALA A 116 0.24 -5.25 1.27
CA ALA A 116 1.65 -5.13 0.93
C ALA A 116 2.51 -6.19 1.64
N LYS A 117 2.25 -6.45 2.93
CA LYS A 117 2.92 -7.51 3.71
C LYS A 117 2.67 -8.89 3.09
N LEU A 118 1.43 -9.22 2.77
CA LEU A 118 1.07 -10.50 2.12
C LEU A 118 1.77 -10.66 0.77
N ALA A 119 1.76 -9.62 -0.08
CA ALA A 119 2.42 -9.65 -1.38
C ALA A 119 3.94 -9.88 -1.26
N SER A 120 4.58 -9.20 -0.31
CA SER A 120 6.01 -9.37 -0.05
C SER A 120 6.36 -10.78 0.45
N SER A 121 5.53 -11.34 1.34
CA SER A 121 5.72 -12.71 1.86
C SER A 121 5.55 -13.77 0.76
N GLN A 122 4.56 -13.60 -0.12
CA GLN A 122 4.33 -14.54 -1.22
C GLN A 122 5.50 -14.56 -2.20
N THR A 123 6.11 -13.40 -2.46
CA THR A 123 7.30 -13.30 -3.31
C THR A 123 8.51 -13.95 -2.65
N GLY A 124 8.70 -13.76 -1.34
CA GLY A 124 9.73 -14.46 -0.57
C GLY A 124 9.57 -15.98 -0.60
N GLN A 125 8.37 -16.48 -0.35
CA GLN A 125 8.07 -17.92 -0.41
C GLN A 125 8.34 -18.53 -1.78
N LEU A 126 7.91 -17.85 -2.86
CA LEU A 126 8.17 -18.34 -4.21
C LEU A 126 9.66 -18.36 -4.53
N ARG A 127 10.41 -17.33 -4.11
CA ARG A 127 11.86 -17.28 -4.26
C ARG A 127 12.52 -18.47 -3.55
N ASP A 128 12.12 -18.75 -2.31
CA ASP A 128 12.72 -19.82 -1.52
C ASP A 128 12.37 -21.20 -2.11
N GLN A 129 11.14 -21.42 -2.56
CA GLN A 129 10.75 -22.64 -3.29
C GLN A 129 11.56 -22.86 -4.57
N LEU A 130 11.84 -21.79 -5.32
CA LEU A 130 12.68 -21.87 -6.52
C LEU A 130 14.12 -22.25 -6.17
N VAL A 131 14.68 -21.70 -5.09
CA VAL A 131 16.02 -22.05 -4.61
C VAL A 131 16.09 -23.54 -4.23
N ASP A 132 15.09 -24.04 -3.50
CA ASP A 132 15.03 -25.44 -3.10
C ASP A 132 14.92 -26.38 -4.32
N LEU A 133 14.03 -26.07 -5.26
CA LEU A 133 13.84 -26.87 -6.48
C LEU A 133 15.12 -26.92 -7.34
N LEU A 134 15.79 -25.78 -7.51
CA LEU A 134 17.02 -25.70 -8.27
C LEU A 134 18.15 -26.48 -7.59
N SER A 135 18.26 -26.38 -6.26
CA SER A 135 19.23 -27.14 -5.47
C SER A 135 18.99 -28.64 -5.60
N GLN A 136 17.74 -29.09 -5.45
CA GLN A 136 17.36 -30.49 -5.59
C GLN A 136 17.66 -31.04 -7.00
N SER A 137 17.35 -30.26 -8.03
CA SER A 137 17.61 -30.64 -9.42
C SER A 137 19.11 -30.80 -9.67
N TYR A 138 19.92 -29.89 -9.14
CA TYR A 138 21.38 -29.95 -9.25
C TYR A 138 21.97 -31.18 -8.54
N THR A 139 21.57 -31.45 -7.30
CA THR A 139 22.06 -32.62 -6.55
C THR A 139 21.67 -33.93 -7.20
N THR A 140 20.44 -34.01 -7.71
CA THR A 140 19.94 -35.22 -8.41
C THR A 140 20.75 -35.47 -9.68
N GLY A 141 21.05 -34.42 -10.45
CA GLY A 141 21.90 -34.52 -11.64
C GLY A 141 23.30 -35.03 -11.30
N LEU A 142 23.94 -34.49 -10.25
CA LEU A 142 25.24 -34.99 -9.79
C LEU A 142 25.19 -36.45 -9.35
N GLN A 143 24.12 -36.87 -8.69
CA GLN A 143 23.95 -38.25 -8.24
C GLN A 143 23.77 -39.23 -9.41
N MET A 144 23.01 -38.86 -10.44
CA MET A 144 22.90 -39.65 -11.67
C MET A 144 24.27 -39.86 -12.33
N GLN A 145 25.04 -38.79 -12.49
CA GLN A 145 26.36 -38.86 -13.09
C GLN A 145 27.32 -39.77 -12.30
N GLN A 146 27.26 -39.71 -10.96
CA GLN A 146 28.05 -40.61 -10.11
C GLN A 146 27.60 -42.07 -10.22
N ASN A 147 26.30 -42.33 -10.33
CA ASN A 147 25.78 -43.68 -10.50
C ASN A 147 26.18 -44.26 -11.86
N GLU A 148 26.19 -43.44 -12.91
CA GLU A 148 26.64 -43.82 -14.25
C GLU A 148 28.12 -44.24 -14.25
N ILE A 149 29.00 -43.40 -13.68
CA ILE A 149 30.43 -43.71 -13.53
C ILE A 149 30.65 -45.00 -12.72
N LYS A 150 29.90 -45.20 -11.63
CA LYS A 150 29.98 -46.43 -10.82
C LYS A 150 29.53 -47.67 -11.60
N MET A 151 28.49 -47.55 -12.42
CA MET A 151 28.04 -48.66 -13.28
C MET A 151 29.10 -49.00 -14.33
N GLU A 152 29.69 -48.01 -15.00
CA GLU A 152 30.76 -48.22 -15.98
C GLU A 152 32.02 -48.87 -15.39
N GLN A 153 32.43 -48.47 -14.18
CA GLN A 153 33.55 -49.10 -13.47
C GLN A 153 33.23 -50.55 -13.08
N SER A 154 31.98 -50.82 -12.70
CA SER A 154 31.54 -52.17 -12.35
C SER A 154 31.49 -53.08 -13.58
N THR A 155 31.00 -52.59 -14.73
CA THR A 155 30.98 -53.37 -15.99
C THR A 155 32.38 -53.61 -16.55
N SER A 156 33.33 -52.67 -16.41
CA SER A 156 34.73 -52.89 -16.78
C SER A 156 35.44 -53.91 -15.88
N SER A 157 35.03 -54.01 -14.61
CA SER A 157 35.57 -55.00 -13.67
C SER A 157 35.08 -56.42 -14.00
N LEU A 158 33.79 -56.57 -14.36
CA LEU A 158 33.21 -57.86 -14.73
C LEU A 158 33.68 -58.38 -16.10
N SER A 159 34.06 -57.53 -17.06
CA SER A 159 34.58 -57.99 -18.36
C SER A 159 35.96 -58.65 -18.28
N SER A 160 36.68 -58.49 -17.15
CA SER A 160 37.95 -59.19 -16.87
C SER A 160 37.78 -60.64 -16.36
N SER A 161 36.54 -61.08 -16.09
CA SER A 161 36.24 -62.46 -15.70
C SER A 161 35.17 -63.05 -16.60
N THR A 162 35.59 -63.68 -17.70
CA THR A 162 34.73 -64.47 -18.58
C THR A 162 34.05 -65.61 -17.82
N HIS A 163 32.81 -65.41 -17.38
CA HIS A 163 31.91 -66.50 -17.01
C HIS A 163 30.74 -66.53 -17.99
N LYS A 164 30.67 -67.56 -18.84
CA LYS A 164 29.50 -67.85 -19.68
C LYS A 164 28.29 -68.11 -18.76
N PRO A 165 27.20 -67.33 -18.82
CA PRO A 165 25.98 -67.70 -18.12
C PRO A 165 25.23 -68.75 -18.96
N GLN A 166 24.85 -69.85 -18.31
CA GLN A 166 24.10 -70.94 -18.91
C GLN A 166 22.63 -70.76 -18.51
N TYR A 167 21.83 -70.12 -19.36
CA TYR A 167 20.39 -69.99 -19.12
C TYR A 167 19.69 -71.27 -19.57
N ALA A 168 19.39 -72.14 -18.62
CA ALA A 168 18.38 -73.19 -18.78
C ALA A 168 17.01 -72.60 -18.45
N LYS A 169 16.14 -72.73 -19.45
CA LYS A 169 14.68 -72.56 -19.49
C LYS A 169 14.00 -72.72 -18.13
N ASP A 170 13.16 -71.74 -17.78
CA ASP A 170 11.86 -71.96 -17.12
C ASP A 170 11.02 -70.68 -17.23
N PHE A 171 10.27 -70.55 -18.33
CA PHE A 171 9.17 -69.59 -18.44
C PHE A 171 7.88 -70.40 -18.47
N HIS A 172 7.24 -70.55 -17.32
CA HIS A 172 5.81 -70.81 -17.28
C HIS A 172 5.15 -69.93 -16.22
N HIS A 173 4.14 -69.22 -16.71
CA HIS A 173 2.99 -68.72 -15.95
C HIS A 173 3.22 -67.49 -15.06
N MET A 174 2.74 -66.33 -15.52
CA MET A 174 1.57 -65.72 -14.90
C MET A 174 0.88 -64.77 -15.88
N GLN A 175 -0.43 -65.00 -15.97
CA GLN A 175 -1.41 -64.33 -16.82
C GLN A 175 -1.61 -62.86 -16.47
N SER A 176 -2.01 -62.14 -17.51
CA SER A 176 -2.67 -60.84 -17.53
C SER A 176 -3.72 -60.65 -16.43
N VAL A 177 -3.79 -59.42 -15.92
CA VAL A 177 -5.05 -58.84 -15.43
C VAL A 177 -5.28 -57.57 -16.24
N GLU A 178 -6.33 -57.63 -17.07
CA GLU A 178 -6.88 -56.51 -17.82
C GLU A 178 -7.55 -55.46 -16.91
N LEU A 179 -7.70 -54.27 -17.49
CA LEU A 179 -8.18 -52.98 -16.97
C LEU A 179 -9.50 -53.01 -16.18
#